data_AF-A0A379WBI2-F1
#
_entry.id   AF-A0A379WBI2-F1
#
_cell.length_a   1.000
_cell.length_b   1.000
_cell.length_c   1.000
_cell.angle_alpha   90.00
_cell.angle_beta   90.00
_cell.angle_gamma   90.00
#
_symmetry.space_group_name_H-M   'P 1'
#
loop_
_entity.id
_entity.type
_entity.pdbx_description
1 polymer ?
#
loop_
_entity_poly.entity_id
_entity_poly.type
_entity_poly.pdbx_seq_one_letter_code
_entity_poly.pdbx_strand_id
1 'polypeptide(L)'
;MISLEDASLTKKGIVKLSSATDSDSEALAATPKAVKTVIGEVQVKAPLDSPALTGTPTAPTPETTAAGIEIATAAFVAAKVAQLVGLCAGNAGHAERTG
;
A
#
# COMPACT_ATOMS: atom_id res chain seq x y z
N MET A 1 37.75 -17.24 35.13
CA MET A 1 36.78 -16.40 34.40
C MET A 1 35.57 -17.24 34.07
N ILE A 2 34.35 -16.74 34.29
CA ILE A 2 33.13 -17.39 33.80
C ILE A 2 32.84 -16.77 32.43
N SER A 3 32.93 -17.57 31.37
CA SER A 3 32.55 -17.13 30.02
C SER A 3 31.03 -17.17 29.93
N LEU A 4 30.43 -16.06 29.51
CA LEU A 4 29.01 -15.95 29.24
C LEU A 4 28.81 -16.13 27.74
N GLU A 5 28.04 -17.13 27.37
CA GLU A 5 27.73 -17.45 25.97
C GLU A 5 26.37 -16.86 25.59
N ASP A 6 26.21 -16.48 24.32
CA ASP A 6 24.92 -16.02 23.80
C ASP A 6 23.89 -17.16 23.79
N ALA A 7 22.62 -16.80 23.99
CA ALA A 7 21.55 -17.78 23.90
C ALA A 7 21.29 -18.18 22.44
N SER A 8 20.80 -19.41 22.26
CA SER A 8 20.24 -19.90 21.01
C SER A 8 18.92 -20.63 21.26
N LEU A 9 18.25 -21.07 20.20
CA LEU A 9 17.03 -21.89 20.32
C LEU A 9 17.27 -23.26 20.98
N THR A 10 18.51 -23.73 21.04
CA THR A 10 18.89 -25.04 21.60
C THR A 10 19.85 -24.96 22.79
N LYS A 11 20.39 -23.77 23.10
CA LYS A 11 21.37 -23.55 24.16
C LYS A 11 20.99 -22.33 25.00
N LYS A 12 20.98 -22.49 26.32
CA LYS A 12 20.80 -21.37 27.25
C LYS A 12 21.99 -20.43 27.18
N GLY A 13 21.76 -19.13 27.30
CA GLY A 13 22.79 -18.09 27.31
C GLY A 13 22.22 -16.72 27.66
N ILE A 14 22.97 -15.65 27.41
CA ILE A 14 22.52 -14.26 27.61
C ILE A 14 21.97 -13.69 26.30
N VAL A 15 20.98 -12.81 26.40
CA VAL A 15 20.41 -12.05 25.26
C VAL A 15 20.36 -10.57 25.62
N LYS A 16 20.62 -9.70 24.65
CA LYS A 16 20.38 -8.25 24.77
C LYS A 16 18.94 -7.93 24.38
N LEU A 17 18.31 -7.02 25.12
CA LEU A 17 16.94 -6.58 24.84
C LEU A 17 16.94 -5.39 23.87
N SER A 18 15.97 -5.39 22.96
CA SER A 18 15.69 -4.27 22.06
C SER A 18 14.23 -3.84 22.15
N SER A 19 14.01 -2.52 22.04
CA SER A 19 12.68 -1.94 21.91
C SER A 19 12.40 -1.32 20.53
N ALA A 20 13.27 -1.58 19.55
CA ALA A 20 13.01 -1.23 18.15
C ALA A 20 11.80 -2.02 17.62
N THR A 21 11.00 -1.40 16.75
CA THR A 21 9.80 -2.01 16.15
C THR A 21 10.02 -2.51 14.72
N ASP A 22 11.20 -2.25 14.17
CA ASP A 22 11.65 -2.51 12.79
C ASP A 22 12.99 -3.27 12.75
N SER A 23 13.36 -3.94 13.85
CA SER A 23 14.64 -4.66 13.96
C SER A 23 14.58 -6.02 13.28
N ASP A 24 15.48 -6.24 12.32
CA ASP A 24 15.71 -7.55 11.66
C ASP A 24 16.72 -8.45 12.44
N SER A 25 17.18 -8.03 13.63
CA SER A 25 18.18 -8.79 14.40
C SER A 25 17.60 -10.06 15.04
N GLU A 26 18.19 -11.21 14.73
CA GLU A 26 17.88 -12.50 15.37
C GLU A 26 18.62 -12.72 16.70
N ALA A 27 19.58 -11.85 17.05
CA ALA A 27 20.39 -11.95 18.27
C ALA A 27 19.83 -11.15 19.45
N LEU A 28 18.81 -10.30 19.21
CA LEU A 28 18.19 -9.44 20.22
C LEU A 28 16.79 -9.95 20.57
N ALA A 29 16.43 -9.96 21.85
CA ALA A 29 15.07 -10.26 22.26
C ALA A 29 14.20 -9.00 22.22
N ALA A 30 13.00 -9.11 21.66
CA ALA A 30 12.01 -8.06 21.68
C ALA A 30 11.49 -7.82 23.11
N THR A 31 11.35 -6.54 23.48
CA THR A 31 10.71 -6.14 24.75
C THR A 31 9.18 -6.11 24.63
N PRO A 32 8.43 -6.24 25.75
CA PRO A 32 6.98 -6.04 25.74
C PRO A 32 6.56 -4.65 25.21
N LYS A 33 7.43 -3.63 25.34
CA LYS A 33 7.22 -2.30 24.76
C LYS A 33 7.14 -2.35 23.23
N ALA A 34 8.12 -2.97 22.57
CA ALA A 34 8.11 -3.10 21.10
C ALA A 34 6.88 -3.86 20.62
N VAL A 35 6.56 -4.99 21.27
CA VAL A 35 5.38 -5.80 20.91
C VAL A 35 4.09 -5.00 21.07
N LYS A 36 3.92 -4.27 22.19
CA LYS A 36 2.72 -3.45 22.41
C LYS A 36 2.58 -2.34 21.36
N THR A 37 3.67 -1.67 20.98
CA THR A 37 3.65 -0.65 19.94
C THR A 37 3.19 -1.24 18.60
N VAL A 38 3.80 -2.33 18.16
CA VAL A 38 3.44 -3.00 16.89
C VAL A 38 1.98 -3.47 16.90
N ILE A 39 1.51 -4.06 18.01
CA ILE A 39 0.11 -4.48 18.13
C ILE A 39 -0.83 -3.28 18.05
N GLY A 40 -0.51 -2.16 18.71
CA GLY A 40 -1.31 -0.93 18.61
C GLY A 40 -1.39 -0.39 17.18
N GLU A 41 -0.29 -0.39 16.44
CA GLU A 41 -0.24 0.03 15.03
C GLU A 41 -1.04 -0.91 14.11
N VAL A 42 -1.00 -2.23 14.35
CA VAL A 42 -1.75 -3.20 13.55
C VAL A 42 -3.25 -3.12 13.81
N GLN A 43 -3.67 -2.79 15.04
CA GLN A 43 -5.09 -2.67 15.40
C GLN A 43 -5.82 -1.53 14.68
N VAL A 44 -5.10 -0.51 14.18
CA VAL A 44 -5.69 0.62 13.45
C VAL A 44 -5.65 0.46 11.93
N LYS A 45 -4.99 -0.60 11.43
CA LYS A 45 -4.97 -0.90 9.99
C LYS A 45 -6.33 -1.44 9.54
N ALA A 46 -6.65 -1.25 8.26
CA ALA A 46 -7.86 -1.80 7.67
C ALA A 46 -7.79 -3.36 7.60
N PRO A 47 -8.94 -4.06 7.63
CA PRO A 47 -8.98 -5.51 7.40
C PRO A 47 -8.32 -5.91 6.09
N LEU A 48 -7.61 -7.04 6.08
CA LEU A 48 -6.99 -7.55 4.85
C LEU A 48 -8.05 -7.98 3.83
N ASP A 49 -9.09 -8.67 4.31
CA ASP A 49 -10.23 -9.09 3.51
C ASP A 49 -11.28 -7.97 3.49
N SER A 50 -11.58 -7.47 2.27
CA SER A 50 -12.63 -6.46 2.04
C SER A 50 -12.55 -5.22 2.94
N PRO A 51 -11.43 -4.46 2.92
CA PRO A 51 -11.31 -3.23 3.70
C PRO A 51 -12.38 -2.21 3.31
N ALA A 52 -13.01 -1.59 4.30
CA ALA A 52 -13.81 -0.38 4.09
C ALA A 52 -12.87 0.83 4.01
N LEU A 53 -12.79 1.48 2.85
CA LEU A 53 -12.03 2.71 2.67
C LEU A 53 -12.89 3.92 3.09
N THR A 54 -12.33 4.83 3.88
CA THR A 54 -13.00 6.07 4.33
C THR A 54 -12.18 7.30 3.92
N GLY A 55 -12.81 8.49 3.90
CA GLY A 55 -12.17 9.72 3.44
C GLY A 55 -12.04 9.79 1.90
N THR A 56 -10.97 10.43 1.41
CA THR A 56 -10.65 10.52 -0.02
C THR A 56 -9.43 9.65 -0.34
N PRO A 57 -9.61 8.33 -0.61
CA PRO A 57 -8.50 7.45 -0.92
C PRO A 57 -7.79 7.92 -2.20
N THR A 58 -6.46 8.01 -2.15
CA THR A 58 -5.62 8.34 -3.29
C THR A 58 -4.91 7.09 -3.79
N ALA A 59 -4.85 6.92 -5.11
CA ALA A 59 -4.02 5.93 -5.77
C ALA A 59 -3.27 6.61 -6.93
N PRO A 60 -2.12 6.08 -7.38
CA PRO A 60 -1.46 6.56 -8.58
C PRO A 60 -2.43 6.57 -9.76
N THR A 61 -2.54 7.70 -10.47
CA THR A 61 -3.39 7.80 -11.67
C THR A 61 -2.74 7.03 -12.82
N PRO A 62 -3.41 6.00 -13.37
CA PRO A 62 -2.86 5.30 -14.53
C PRO A 62 -2.84 6.19 -15.78
N GLU A 63 -1.93 5.88 -16.69
CA GLU A 63 -1.93 6.46 -18.03
C GLU A 63 -3.22 6.11 -18.77
N THR A 64 -3.68 6.97 -19.68
CA THR A 64 -4.94 6.71 -20.40
C THR A 64 -4.90 5.46 -21.27
N THR A 65 -3.75 4.87 -21.57
CA THR A 65 -3.68 3.60 -22.32
C THR A 65 -3.74 2.35 -21.43
N ALA A 66 -3.86 2.49 -20.10
CA ALA A 66 -3.90 1.36 -19.18
C ALA A 66 -5.10 0.43 -19.43
N ALA A 67 -4.85 -0.88 -19.33
CA ALA A 67 -5.82 -1.95 -19.56
C ALA A 67 -5.62 -3.15 -18.62
N GLY A 68 -4.79 -3.00 -17.58
CA GLY A 68 -4.41 -4.07 -16.68
C GLY A 68 -5.23 -4.08 -15.38
N ILE A 69 -4.56 -4.40 -14.28
CA ILE A 69 -5.13 -4.52 -12.93
C ILE A 69 -5.04 -3.23 -12.12
N GLU A 70 -4.79 -2.09 -12.77
CA GLU A 70 -4.66 -0.81 -12.09
C GLU A 70 -5.98 -0.34 -11.46
N ILE A 71 -5.89 0.45 -10.39
CA ILE A 71 -7.05 1.11 -9.79
C ILE A 71 -7.51 2.25 -10.70
N ALA A 72 -8.76 2.17 -11.19
CA ALA A 72 -9.38 3.24 -11.95
C ALA A 72 -9.67 4.47 -11.06
N THR A 73 -8.72 5.41 -11.00
CA THR A 73 -8.90 6.68 -10.28
C THR A 73 -9.94 7.56 -10.97
N ALA A 74 -10.55 8.49 -10.21
CA ALA A 74 -11.51 9.46 -10.78
C ALA A 74 -10.91 10.28 -11.93
N ALA A 75 -9.63 10.66 -11.85
CA ALA A 75 -8.94 11.39 -12.91
C ALA A 75 -8.80 10.57 -14.20
N PHE A 76 -8.46 9.28 -14.08
CA PHE A 76 -8.39 8.36 -15.23
C PHE A 76 -9.75 8.20 -15.91
N VAL A 77 -10.82 8.02 -15.13
CA VAL A 77 -12.19 7.91 -15.66
C VAL A 77 -12.62 9.22 -16.35
N ALA A 78 -12.36 10.37 -15.73
CA ALA A 78 -12.69 11.67 -16.32
C ALA A 78 -11.98 11.90 -17.66
N ALA A 79 -10.69 11.55 -17.75
CA ALA A 79 -9.92 11.66 -18.99
C ALA A 79 -10.47 10.75 -20.10
N LYS A 80 -10.84 9.51 -19.77
CA LYS A 80 -11.45 8.57 -20.71
C LYS A 80 -12.81 9.02 -21.22
N VAL A 81 -13.65 9.54 -20.33
CA VAL A 81 -14.96 10.09 -20.71
C VAL A 81 -14.77 11.30 -21.63
N ALA A 82 -13.82 12.20 -21.34
CA ALA A 82 -13.52 13.33 -22.20
C ALA A 82 -13.07 12.90 -23.61
N GLN A 83 -12.23 11.86 -23.73
CA GLN A 83 -11.84 11.30 -25.03
C GLN A 83 -13.07 10.77 -25.80
N LEU A 84 -13.98 10.06 -25.12
CA LEU A 84 -15.20 9.54 -25.73
C LEU A 84 -16.14 10.66 -26.20
N VAL A 85 -16.35 11.69 -25.38
CA VAL A 85 -17.20 12.84 -25.72
C VAL A 85 -16.58 13.69 -26.85
N GLY A 86 -15.26 13.80 -26.91
CA GLY A 86 -14.58 14.47 -28.02
C GLY A 86 -14.84 13.81 -29.38
N LEU A 87 -14.97 12.47 -29.40
CA LEU A 87 -15.25 11.72 -30.64
C LEU A 87 -16.67 11.96 -31.17
N CYS A 88 -17.66 12.22 -30.33
CA CYS A 88 -19.02 12.54 -30.81
C CYS A 88 -19.18 14.01 -31.24
N ALA A 89 -18.38 14.93 -30.68
CA ALA A 89 -18.33 16.32 -31.15
C ALA A 89 -17.67 16.47 -32.53
N GLY A 90 -16.70 15.60 -32.87
CA GLY A 90 -16.00 15.62 -34.16
C GLY A 90 -16.83 15.15 -35.37
N ASN A 91 -17.93 14.43 -35.15
CA ASN A 91 -18.74 13.84 -36.24
C ASN A 91 -19.94 14.70 -36.65
N ALA A 92 -20.23 15.80 -35.95
CA ALA A 92 -21.32 16.73 -36.28
C ALA A 92 -21.03 17.62 -37.51
N GLY A 93 -19.82 17.55 -38.09
CA GLY A 93 -19.37 18.42 -39.18
C GLY A 93 -19.46 17.86 -40.61
N HIS A 94 -19.99 16.63 -40.83
CA HIS A 94 -19.97 16.03 -42.19
C HIS A 94 -21.27 16.18 -42.99
N ALA A 95 -22.27 16.91 -42.50
CA ALA A 95 -23.57 17.04 -43.18
C ALA A 95 -23.91 18.48 -43.60
N GLU A 96 -22.97 19.24 -44.18
CA GLU A 96 -23.33 20.44 -44.96
C GLU A 96 -22.20 20.87 -45.90
N ARG A 97 -22.35 20.55 -47.19
CA ARG A 97 -21.63 20.99 -48.42
C ARG A 97 -21.34 19.74 -49.25
N THR A 98 -22.07 19.48 -50.32
CA THR A 98 -22.08 20.33 -51.52
C THR A 98 -23.41 20.24 -52.24
N GLY A 99 -23.93 21.41 -52.67
CA GLY A 99 -24.89 21.51 -53.76
C GLY A 99 -24.25 21.35 -55.12
#